data_AF-A0A1V3KND2-F1
#
_entry.id   AF-A0A1V3KND2-F1
#
_cell.length_a   1.000
_cell.length_b   1.000
_cell.length_c   1.000
_cell.angle_alpha   90.00
_cell.angle_beta   90.00
_cell.angle_gamma   90.00
#
_symmetry.space_group_name_H-M   'P 1'
#
loop_
_entity.id
_entity.type
_entity.pdbx_description
1 polymer ?
#
loop_
_entity_poly.entity_id
_entity_poly.type
_entity_poly.pdbx_seq_one_letter_code
_entity_poly.pdbx_strand_id
1 'polypeptide(L)'
;MKPINPMAQLEQWKANQITQKGQITLPKEGKAKTQQETQETTKEKYKGKLSLNPLSFSYAQITRQFQLILESNKRCLDIYPDNFHHKLKMRAEMVDLVERLKAGGKLFNALAKSQGVTFTRDNAGTLKDFNQANGYLIYKFNEVIEQIDRLNIERIENEKLEGVNNG
;
A
#
# COMPACT_ATOMS: atom_id res chain seq x y z
N MET A 1 22.92 33.65 1.19
CA MET A 1 21.66 32.97 0.80
C MET A 1 20.84 32.76 2.06
N LYS A 2 19.60 33.24 2.14
CA LYS A 2 18.74 32.99 3.31
C LYS A 2 18.30 31.51 3.27
N PRO A 3 18.45 30.74 4.36
CA PRO A 3 17.97 29.37 4.37
C PRO A 3 16.45 29.37 4.26
N ILE A 4 15.95 28.69 3.24
CA ILE A 4 14.53 28.53 3.00
C ILE A 4 14.02 27.53 4.04
N ASN A 5 13.33 28.03 5.07
CA ASN A 5 12.76 27.21 6.12
C ASN A 5 11.56 26.42 5.54
N PRO A 6 11.61 25.08 5.49
CA PRO A 6 10.54 24.26 4.91
C PRO A 6 9.20 24.43 5.65
N MET A 7 9.22 24.81 6.94
CA MET A 7 7.99 25.14 7.67
C MET A 7 7.31 26.41 7.15
N ALA A 8 8.09 27.41 6.70
CA ALA A 8 7.52 28.63 6.13
C ALA A 8 6.84 28.37 4.78
N GLN A 9 7.37 27.44 3.98
CA GLN A 9 6.74 27.01 2.73
C GLN A 9 5.42 26.26 2.98
N LEU A 10 5.37 25.42 4.02
CA LEU A 10 4.18 24.68 4.38
C LEU A 10 3.06 25.61 4.87
N GLU A 11 3.38 26.61 5.68
CA GLU A 11 2.42 27.62 6.13
C GLU A 11 1.90 28.50 4.98
N GLN A 12 2.78 28.91 4.05
CA GLN A 12 2.36 29.60 2.83
C GLN A 12 1.46 28.73 1.95
N TRP A 13 1.77 27.44 1.81
CA TRP A 13 0.93 26.51 1.05
C TRP A 13 -0.45 26.34 1.68
N LYS A 14 -0.54 26.22 3.01
CA LYS A 14 -1.83 26.15 3.72
C LYS A 14 -2.65 27.43 3.56
N ALA A 15 -2.03 28.60 3.67
CA ALA A 15 -2.70 29.89 3.48
C ALA A 15 -3.28 30.00 2.05
N ASN A 16 -2.52 29.59 1.03
CA ASN A 16 -2.97 29.61 -0.36
C ASN A 16 -4.15 28.66 -0.62
N GLN A 17 -4.21 27.51 0.06
CA GLN A 17 -5.32 26.55 -0.03
C GLN A 17 -6.62 27.07 0.61
N ILE A 18 -6.50 27.90 1.65
CA ILE A 18 -7.66 28.49 2.35
C ILE A 18 -8.24 29.65 1.53
N THR A 19 -7.40 30.49 0.92
CA THR A 19 -7.83 31.60 0.06
C THR A 19 -8.54 31.12 -1.21
N GLN A 20 -8.18 29.94 -1.74
CA GLN A 20 -8.79 29.39 -2.97
C GLN A 20 -10.16 28.72 -2.77
N LYS A 21 -10.61 28.47 -1.53
CA LYS A 21 -11.95 27.87 -1.27
C LYS A 21 -13.11 28.89 -1.27
N GLY A 22 -12.83 30.17 -1.54
CA GLY A 22 -13.81 31.27 -1.48
C GLY A 22 -14.37 31.80 -2.81
N GLN A 23 -14.04 31.23 -3.97
CA GLN A 23 -14.55 31.73 -5.26
C GLN A 23 -14.81 30.58 -6.24
N ILE A 24 -16.07 30.15 -6.33
CA ILE A 24 -16.57 29.30 -7.41
C ILE A 24 -16.84 30.22 -8.60
N THR A 25 -16.00 30.18 -9.62
CA THR A 25 -16.37 30.59 -10.99
C THR A 25 -15.47 29.87 -12.01
N LEU A 26 -16.07 29.08 -12.90
CA LEU A 26 -15.41 28.58 -14.12
C LEU A 26 -14.97 29.77 -14.99
N PRO A 27 -13.79 29.74 -15.66
CA PRO A 27 -13.82 29.38 -17.08
C PRO A 27 -12.55 28.70 -17.68
N LYS A 28 -12.85 27.96 -18.77
CA LYS A 28 -12.13 27.63 -20.02
C LYS A 28 -10.61 27.86 -20.21
N GLU A 29 -10.00 26.81 -20.75
CA GLU A 29 -8.96 26.69 -21.81
C GLU A 29 -7.83 27.73 -21.92
N GLY A 30 -6.59 27.23 -21.79
CA GLY A 30 -5.37 27.88 -22.28
C GLY A 30 -4.16 26.94 -22.19
N LYS A 31 -3.59 26.56 -23.35
CA LYS A 31 -2.41 25.69 -23.47
C LYS A 31 -1.12 26.40 -23.03
N ALA A 32 -0.26 25.73 -22.26
CA ALA A 32 1.19 25.89 -22.35
C ALA A 32 1.92 24.62 -21.87
N LYS A 33 2.87 24.18 -22.69
CA LYS A 33 3.65 22.94 -22.64
C LYS A 33 4.66 22.93 -21.48
N THR A 34 5.09 21.75 -21.00
CA THR A 34 6.51 21.33 -20.96
C THR A 34 6.68 19.89 -20.42
N GLN A 35 7.40 19.11 -21.22
CA GLN A 35 8.17 17.87 -20.96
C GLN A 35 7.43 16.62 -20.42
N GLN A 36 7.02 15.77 -21.38
CA GLN A 36 6.86 14.34 -21.17
C GLN A 36 8.24 13.67 -21.30
N GLU A 37 8.72 13.06 -20.22
CA GLU A 37 9.56 11.88 -20.35
C GLU A 37 8.62 10.69 -20.57
N THR A 38 8.82 10.02 -21.71
CA THR A 38 8.17 8.77 -22.07
C THR A 38 8.64 7.68 -21.12
N GLN A 39 7.87 7.40 -20.06
CA GLN A 39 7.85 6.08 -19.45
C GLN A 39 6.67 5.33 -20.06
N GLU A 40 6.99 4.34 -20.88
CA GLU A 40 6.03 3.43 -21.48
C GLU A 40 5.23 2.75 -20.36
N THR A 41 3.99 3.18 -20.23
CA THR A 41 3.03 2.62 -19.29
C THR A 41 2.43 1.36 -19.91
N THR A 42 2.99 0.20 -19.59
CA THR A 42 2.20 -1.03 -19.60
C THR A 42 1.11 -0.83 -18.57
N LYS A 43 -0.10 -0.51 -19.05
CA LYS A 43 -1.31 -0.30 -18.25
C LYS A 43 -1.71 -1.61 -17.59
N GLU A 44 -1.06 -1.95 -16.49
CA GLU A 44 -1.65 -2.88 -15.54
C GLU A 44 -2.85 -2.18 -14.91
N LYS A 45 -4.06 -2.64 -15.30
CA LYS A 45 -5.30 -2.27 -14.63
C LYS A 45 -5.22 -2.79 -13.19
N TYR A 46 -4.74 -1.95 -12.28
CA TYR A 46 -4.86 -2.17 -10.83
C TYR A 46 -6.35 -2.16 -10.47
N LYS A 47 -7.00 -3.33 -10.62
CA LYS A 47 -8.31 -3.63 -10.08
C LYS A 47 -8.16 -3.78 -8.56
N GLY A 48 -8.75 -2.84 -7.83
CA GLY A 48 -8.95 -2.97 -6.40
C GLY A 48 -9.33 -1.63 -5.81
N LYS A 49 -10.62 -1.31 -5.82
CA LYS A 49 -11.18 -0.14 -5.13
C LYS A 49 -10.99 -0.32 -3.60
N LEU A 50 -9.79 -0.03 -3.11
CA LEU A 50 -9.51 0.24 -1.70
C LEU A 50 -8.65 1.49 -1.53
N SER A 51 -8.61 2.37 -2.54
CA SER A 51 -7.96 3.70 -2.48
C SER A 51 -8.63 4.67 -1.50
N LEU A 52 -9.66 4.22 -0.77
CA LEU A 52 -10.38 4.97 0.25
C LEU A 52 -10.52 4.18 1.55
N ASN A 53 -9.55 3.34 1.92
CA ASN A 53 -9.49 2.90 3.31
C ASN A 53 -9.11 4.12 4.17
N PRO A 54 -9.95 4.60 5.09
CA PRO A 54 -9.58 5.75 5.93
C PRO A 54 -8.24 5.54 6.66
N LEU A 55 -7.91 4.29 6.98
CA LEU A 55 -6.64 3.95 7.63
C LEU A 55 -5.41 4.11 6.74
N SER A 56 -5.53 4.06 5.40
CA SER A 56 -4.35 4.29 4.55
C SER A 56 -3.84 5.73 4.68
N PHE A 57 -4.76 6.68 4.93
CA PHE A 57 -4.43 8.07 5.23
C PHE A 57 -3.95 8.25 6.67
N SER A 58 -4.62 7.62 7.65
CA SER A 58 -4.22 7.69 9.06
C SER A 58 -2.85 7.05 9.33
N TYR A 59 -2.50 5.98 8.60
CA TYR A 59 -1.24 5.26 8.73
C TYR A 59 -0.32 5.48 7.52
N ALA A 60 -0.25 6.71 7.00
CA ALA A 60 0.51 7.06 5.80
C ALA A 60 1.96 6.53 5.81
N GLN A 61 2.65 6.57 6.95
CA GLN A 61 4.03 6.08 7.06
C GLN A 61 4.12 4.55 6.93
N ILE A 62 3.22 3.80 7.58
CA ILE A 62 3.16 2.34 7.45
C ILE A 62 2.76 1.96 6.02
N THR A 63 1.78 2.65 5.45
CA THR A 63 1.39 2.50 4.04
C THR A 63 2.59 2.67 3.11
N ARG A 64 3.43 3.68 3.36
CA ARG A 64 4.65 3.92 2.59
C ARG A 64 5.65 2.77 2.72
N GLN A 65 5.80 2.16 3.90
CA GLN A 65 6.67 0.98 4.06
C GLN A 65 6.21 -0.19 3.22
N PHE A 66 4.90 -0.48 3.16
CA PHE A 66 4.38 -1.50 2.25
C PHE A 66 4.65 -1.15 0.78
N GLN A 67 4.48 0.11 0.39
CA GLN A 67 4.80 0.56 -0.96
C GLN A 67 6.29 0.36 -1.31
N LEU A 68 7.20 0.68 -0.38
CA LEU A 68 8.64 0.44 -0.53
C LEU A 68 8.96 -1.05 -0.69
N ILE A 69 8.25 -1.92 0.03
CA ILE A 69 8.39 -3.38 -0.11
C ILE A 69 7.97 -3.80 -1.52
N LEU A 70 6.83 -3.30 -2.02
CA LEU A 70 6.35 -3.62 -3.36
C LEU A 70 7.34 -3.18 -4.45
N GLU A 71 7.88 -1.96 -4.33
CA GLU A 71 8.92 -1.41 -5.22
C GLU A 71 10.21 -2.26 -5.16
N SER A 72 10.64 -2.62 -3.95
CA SER A 72 11.81 -3.47 -3.71
C SER A 72 11.65 -4.86 -4.32
N ASN A 73 10.46 -5.45 -4.27
CA ASN A 73 10.20 -6.77 -4.83
C ASN A 73 10.35 -6.76 -6.35
N LYS A 74 9.77 -5.78 -7.04
CA LYS A 74 9.92 -5.66 -8.50
C LYS A 74 11.38 -5.45 -8.88
N ARG A 75 12.06 -4.50 -8.22
CA ARG A 75 13.49 -4.25 -8.44
C ARG A 75 14.38 -5.49 -8.20
N CYS A 76 14.01 -6.34 -7.25
CA CYS A 76 14.72 -7.60 -7.01
C CYS A 76 14.65 -8.55 -8.20
N LEU A 77 13.48 -8.66 -8.84
CA LEU A 77 13.32 -9.46 -10.05
C LEU A 77 14.15 -8.88 -11.20
N ASP A 78 14.08 -7.57 -11.39
CA ASP A 78 14.70 -6.91 -12.54
C ASP A 78 16.24 -6.92 -12.48
N ILE A 79 16.83 -6.83 -11.29
CA ILE A 79 18.29 -6.71 -11.11
C ILE A 79 18.92 -8.03 -10.67
N TYR A 80 18.21 -8.84 -9.88
CA TYR A 80 18.75 -10.04 -9.23
C TYR A 80 17.79 -11.23 -9.32
N PRO A 81 17.41 -11.69 -10.53
CA PRO A 81 16.41 -12.75 -10.71
C PRO A 81 16.78 -14.05 -9.98
N ASP A 82 18.05 -14.45 -10.00
CA ASP A 82 18.55 -15.67 -9.31
C ASP A 82 18.38 -15.62 -7.78
N ASN A 83 18.36 -14.41 -7.20
CA ASN A 83 18.24 -14.21 -5.76
C ASN A 83 16.79 -13.99 -5.30
N PHE A 84 15.82 -14.17 -6.20
CA PHE A 84 14.40 -13.94 -5.89
C PHE A 84 13.82 -14.93 -4.86
N HIS A 85 14.54 -16.02 -4.55
CA HIS A 85 14.16 -16.97 -3.50
C HIS A 85 13.99 -16.32 -2.11
N HIS A 86 14.71 -15.24 -1.82
CA HIS A 86 14.49 -14.46 -0.59
C HIS A 86 13.11 -13.81 -0.53
N LYS A 87 12.56 -13.38 -1.68
CA LYS A 87 11.20 -12.84 -1.77
C LYS A 87 10.16 -13.93 -1.57
N LEU A 88 10.41 -15.13 -2.10
CA LEU A 88 9.55 -16.30 -1.84
C LEU A 88 9.52 -16.68 -0.35
N LYS A 89 10.66 -16.61 0.33
CA LYS A 89 10.72 -16.81 1.79
C LYS A 89 9.91 -15.74 2.53
N MET A 90 10.11 -14.47 2.20
CA MET A 90 9.34 -13.36 2.79
C MET A 90 7.83 -13.54 2.57
N ARG A 91 7.42 -14.00 1.39
CA ARG A 91 6.01 -14.33 1.10
C ARG A 91 5.49 -15.43 2.05
N ALA A 92 6.24 -16.51 2.24
CA ALA A 92 5.84 -17.60 3.13
C ALA A 92 5.67 -17.12 4.59
N GLU A 93 6.60 -16.28 5.06
CA GLU A 93 6.53 -15.65 6.39
C GLU A 93 5.29 -14.75 6.52
N MET A 94 4.96 -13.97 5.48
CA MET A 94 3.76 -13.14 5.47
C MET A 94 2.46 -13.94 5.44
N VAL A 95 2.42 -15.08 4.75
CA VAL A 95 1.26 -16.00 4.75
C VAL A 95 1.01 -16.52 6.18
N ASP A 96 2.03 -17.03 6.86
CA ASP A 96 1.92 -17.49 8.25
C ASP A 96 1.46 -16.33 9.17
N LEU A 97 2.01 -15.13 8.99
CA LEU A 97 1.59 -13.96 9.78
C LEU A 97 0.12 -13.61 9.56
N VAL A 98 -0.36 -13.61 8.31
CA VAL A 98 -1.78 -13.36 7.98
C VAL A 98 -2.69 -14.40 8.63
N GLU A 99 -2.29 -15.67 8.62
CA GLU A 99 -3.06 -16.75 9.26
C GLU A 99 -3.15 -16.55 10.78
N ARG A 100 -2.05 -16.19 11.44
CA ARG A 100 -2.02 -15.87 12.88
C ARG A 100 -2.87 -14.66 13.22
N LEU A 101 -2.82 -13.60 12.41
CA LEU A 101 -3.67 -12.40 12.60
C LEU A 101 -5.16 -12.71 12.45
N LYS A 102 -5.52 -13.58 11.50
CA LYS A 102 -6.90 -14.08 11.34
C LYS A 102 -7.33 -14.93 12.53
N ALA A 103 -6.49 -15.86 12.99
CA ALA A 103 -6.79 -16.73 14.11
C ALA A 103 -6.93 -15.95 15.43
N GLY A 104 -5.98 -15.05 15.71
CA GLY A 104 -6.01 -14.17 16.88
C GLY A 104 -7.23 -13.25 16.88
N GLY A 105 -7.57 -12.66 15.73
CA GLY A 105 -8.78 -11.86 15.59
C GLY A 105 -10.06 -12.66 15.87
N LYS A 106 -10.15 -13.91 15.38
CA LYS A 106 -11.29 -14.80 15.68
C LYS A 106 -11.38 -15.14 17.17
N LEU A 107 -10.26 -15.49 17.81
CA LEU A 107 -10.19 -15.78 19.23
C LEU A 107 -10.63 -14.58 20.07
N PHE A 108 -10.09 -13.40 19.77
CA PHE A 108 -10.42 -12.17 20.49
C PHE A 108 -11.92 -11.82 20.36
N ASN A 109 -12.49 -11.96 19.17
CA ASN A 109 -13.93 -11.76 18.97
C ASN A 109 -14.78 -12.83 19.68
N ALA A 110 -14.32 -14.08 19.77
CA ALA A 110 -15.01 -15.13 20.52
C ALA A 110 -15.02 -14.83 22.03
N LEU A 111 -13.88 -14.41 22.57
CA LEU A 111 -13.74 -14.00 23.98
C LEU A 111 -14.60 -12.77 24.30
N ALA A 112 -14.61 -11.78 23.40
CA ALA A 112 -15.47 -10.60 23.54
C ALA A 112 -16.96 -10.97 23.60
N LYS A 113 -17.39 -11.93 22.77
CA LYS A 113 -18.78 -12.43 22.80
C LYS A 113 -19.09 -13.25 24.05
N SER A 114 -18.15 -14.06 24.54
CA SER A 114 -18.37 -14.92 25.70
C SER A 114 -18.46 -14.15 27.02
N GLN A 115 -17.89 -12.95 27.10
CA GLN A 115 -17.99 -12.09 28.30
C GLN A 115 -19.35 -11.38 28.46
N GLY A 116 -20.29 -11.55 27.50
CA GLY A 116 -21.63 -10.97 27.57
C GLY A 116 -21.68 -9.44 27.43
N VAL A 117 -22.84 -8.83 27.75
CA VAL A 117 -23.12 -7.37 27.72
C VAL A 117 -22.43 -6.65 28.90
N THR A 118 -21.15 -6.90 29.12
CA THR A 118 -20.29 -6.14 30.04
C THR A 118 -19.16 -5.45 29.29
N PHE A 119 -19.35 -5.20 27.98
CA PHE A 119 -18.54 -4.23 27.25
C PHE A 119 -19.06 -2.85 27.60
N THR A 120 -18.30 -2.08 28.39
CA THR A 120 -18.52 -0.63 28.47
C THR A 120 -18.48 -0.06 27.05
N ARG A 121 -19.13 1.08 26.82
CA ARG A 121 -19.14 1.75 25.49
C ARG A 121 -17.72 1.90 24.92
N ASP A 122 -16.75 2.14 25.79
CA ASP A 122 -15.34 2.32 25.45
C ASP A 122 -14.66 1.03 24.97
N ASN A 123 -15.05 -0.12 25.54
CA ASN A 123 -14.53 -1.42 25.10
C ASN A 123 -15.08 -1.81 23.72
N ALA A 124 -16.32 -1.44 23.39
CA ALA A 124 -16.92 -1.72 22.08
C ALA A 124 -16.25 -0.92 20.96
N GLY A 125 -15.93 0.35 21.22
CA GLY A 125 -15.12 1.17 20.31
C GLY A 125 -13.72 0.58 20.11
N THR A 126 -13.06 0.21 21.21
CA THR A 126 -11.72 -0.41 21.17
C THR A 126 -11.71 -1.72 20.37
N LEU A 127 -12.72 -2.58 20.51
CA LEU A 127 -12.85 -3.81 19.72
C LEU A 127 -13.03 -3.52 18.22
N LYS A 128 -13.82 -2.50 17.88
CA LYS A 128 -14.00 -2.06 16.50
C LYS A 128 -12.67 -1.56 15.91
N ASP A 129 -11.96 -0.72 16.64
CA ASP A 129 -10.67 -0.17 16.21
C ASP A 129 -9.62 -1.26 16.02
N PHE A 130 -9.56 -2.23 16.95
CA PHE A 130 -8.72 -3.42 16.81
C PHE A 130 -9.04 -4.20 15.53
N ASN A 131 -10.32 -4.50 15.29
CA ASN A 131 -10.74 -5.26 14.11
C ASN A 131 -10.42 -4.49 12.81
N GLN A 132 -10.58 -3.17 12.81
CA GLN A 132 -10.25 -2.32 11.68
C GLN A 132 -8.75 -2.30 11.39
N ALA A 133 -7.91 -2.14 12.42
CA ALA A 133 -6.45 -2.17 12.30
C ALA A 133 -5.94 -3.55 11.86
N ASN A 134 -6.45 -4.63 12.45
CA ASN A 134 -6.10 -6.01 12.09
C ASN A 134 -6.47 -6.31 10.63
N GLY A 135 -7.68 -5.91 10.21
CA GLY A 135 -8.12 -6.05 8.82
C GLY A 135 -7.25 -5.27 7.84
N TYR A 136 -6.81 -4.06 8.21
CA TYR A 136 -5.91 -3.27 7.38
C TYR A 136 -4.53 -3.91 7.21
N LEU A 137 -3.93 -4.42 8.29
CA LEU A 137 -2.65 -5.12 8.21
C LEU A 137 -2.76 -6.40 7.35
N ILE A 138 -3.80 -7.20 7.56
CA ILE A 138 -4.06 -8.39 6.74
C ILE A 138 -4.16 -8.01 5.26
N TYR A 139 -4.89 -6.93 4.94
CA TYR A 139 -4.99 -6.43 3.57
C TYR A 139 -3.61 -6.07 2.99
N LYS A 140 -2.81 -5.30 3.73
CA LYS A 140 -1.47 -4.88 3.28
C LYS A 140 -0.49 -6.03 3.09
N PHE A 141 -0.51 -7.03 3.98
CA PHE A 141 0.29 -8.23 3.80
C PHE A 141 -0.15 -9.03 2.56
N ASN A 142 -1.46 -9.18 2.33
CA ASN A 142 -1.95 -9.87 1.13
C ASN A 142 -1.54 -9.16 -0.17
N GLU A 143 -1.54 -7.82 -0.22
CA GLU A 143 -1.04 -7.09 -1.39
C GLU A 143 0.39 -7.47 -1.74
N VAL A 144 1.27 -7.61 -0.73
CA VAL A 144 2.66 -8.02 -0.94
C VAL A 144 2.76 -9.49 -1.36
N ILE A 145 2.00 -10.39 -0.71
CA ILE A 145 1.97 -11.82 -1.04
C ILE A 145 1.57 -12.02 -2.51
N GLU A 146 0.45 -11.41 -2.91
CA GLU A 146 -0.08 -11.52 -4.27
C GLU A 146 0.88 -10.92 -5.31
N GLN A 147 1.58 -9.84 -4.98
CA GLN A 147 2.59 -9.28 -5.87
C GLN A 147 3.76 -10.25 -6.07
N ILE A 148 4.27 -10.85 -4.99
CA ILE A 148 5.39 -11.79 -5.08
C ILE A 148 4.98 -13.05 -5.88
N ASP A 149 3.74 -13.52 -5.74
CA ASP A 149 3.21 -14.61 -6.57
C ASP A 149 3.26 -14.27 -8.06
N ARG A 150 2.77 -13.08 -8.44
CA ARG A 150 2.80 -12.62 -9.84
C ARG A 150 4.24 -12.51 -10.36
N LEU A 151 5.13 -11.91 -9.59
CA LEU A 151 6.54 -11.75 -9.98
C LEU A 151 7.27 -13.09 -10.10
N ASN A 152 6.93 -14.08 -9.29
CA ASN A 152 7.51 -15.42 -9.40
C ASN A 152 7.05 -16.13 -10.68
N ILE A 153 5.79 -15.95 -11.08
CA ILE A 153 5.28 -16.45 -12.36
C ILE A 153 6.04 -15.80 -13.52
N GLU A 154 6.16 -14.45 -13.50
CA GLU A 154 6.95 -13.69 -14.50
C GLU A 154 8.39 -14.21 -14.60
N ARG A 155 9.06 -14.44 -13.46
CA ARG A 155 10.42 -14.99 -13.42
C ARG A 155 10.52 -16.35 -14.14
N ILE A 156 9.64 -17.28 -13.79
CA ILE A 156 9.63 -18.64 -14.35
C ILE A 156 9.32 -18.61 -15.86
N GLU A 157 8.46 -17.69 -16.30
CA GLU A 157 8.16 -17.52 -17.73
C GLU A 157 9.38 -16.97 -18.49
N ASN A 158 10.09 -15.99 -17.95
CA ASN A 158 11.31 -15.43 -18.55
C ASN A 158 12.43 -16.49 -18.65
N GLU A 159 12.66 -17.27 -17.59
CA GLU A 159 13.66 -18.36 -17.58
C GLU A 159 13.40 -19.39 -18.70
N LYS A 160 12.12 -19.71 -18.96
CA LYS A 160 11.75 -20.65 -20.04
C LYS A 160 12.02 -20.09 -21.43
N LEU A 161 11.76 -18.80 -21.65
CA LEU A 161 11.98 -18.16 -22.95
C LEU A 161 13.47 -18.06 -23.29
N GLU A 162 14.31 -17.74 -22.31
CA GLU A 162 15.77 -17.69 -22.48
C GLU A 162 16.39 -19.07 -22.73
N GLY A 163 15.85 -20.12 -22.11
CA GLY A 163 16.27 -21.50 -22.36
C GLY A 163 15.94 -22.01 -23.77
N VAL A 164 14.90 -21.47 -24.42
CA VAL A 164 14.48 -21.86 -25.78
C VAL A 164 15.28 -21.11 -26.86
N ASN A 165 15.76 -19.89 -26.58
CA ASN A 165 16.53 -19.10 -27.55
C ASN A 165 18.01 -19.51 -27.65
N ASN A 166 18.50 -20.28 -26.67
CA ASN A 166 19.91 -20.69 -26.55
C ASN A 166 20.15 -22.19 -26.87
N GLY A 167 19.15 -22.91 -27.39
CA GLY A 167 19.24 -24.33 -27.77
C GLY A 167 18.97 -24.55 -29.26
#